data_AF-A0A3B9ZBI6-F1
#
_entry.id   AF-A0A3B9ZBI6-F1
#
_cell.length_a   1.000
_cell.length_b   1.000
_cell.length_c   1.000
_cell.angle_alpha   90.00
_cell.angle_beta   90.00
_cell.angle_gamma   90.00
#
_symmetry.space_group_name_H-M   'P 1'
#
loop_
_entity.id
_entity.type
_entity.pdbx_description
1 polymer ?
#
loop_
_entity_poly.entity_id
_entity_poly.type
_entity_poly.pdbx_seq_one_letter_code
_entity_poly.pdbx_strand_id
1 'polypeptide(L)' 'MIKLITDKEQKKVIARSILESLTEWFEVEESREQYIAESPDRIMVAAEEDGKIVGFLNLKETGKETVELAVMGVLKE' A
#
# COMPACT_ATOMS: atom_id res chain seq x y z
N MET A 1 -9.85 -2.91 11.70
CA MET A 1 -9.61 -1.50 12.08
C MET A 1 -8.87 -0.80 10.96
N ILE A 2 -9.17 0.47 10.67
CA ILE A 2 -8.42 1.27 9.70
C ILE A 2 -7.37 2.12 10.43
N LYS A 3 -6.12 2.12 9.96
CA LYS A 3 -5.00 2.85 10.56
C LYS A 3 -4.27 3.69 9.52
N LEU A 4 -3.93 4.93 9.88
CA LEU A 4 -3.00 5.75 9.11
C LEU A 4 -1.57 5.34 9.46
N ILE A 5 -0.78 4.99 8.46
CA ILE A 5 0.62 4.58 8.64
C ILE A 5 1.51 5.79 8.37
N THR A 6 2.29 6.19 9.37
CA THR A 6 3.21 7.33 9.27
C THR A 6 4.67 6.89 9.12
N ASP A 7 5.03 5.73 9.66
CA ASP A 7 6.38 5.20 9.59
C ASP A 7 6.73 4.76 8.15
N LYS A 8 7.84 5.31 7.63
CA LYS A 8 8.25 5.11 6.23
C LYS A 8 8.65 3.67 5.94
N GLU A 9 9.30 2.99 6.87
CA GLU A 9 9.76 1.61 6.66
C GLU A 9 8.59 0.63 6.80
N GLN A 10 7.68 0.89 7.74
CA GLN A 10 6.43 0.14 7.88
C GLN A 10 5.58 0.21 6.60
N LYS A 11 5.50 1.37 5.94
CA LYS A 11 4.81 1.49 4.65
C LYS A 11 5.38 0.56 3.58
N LYS A 12 6.72 0.48 3.46
CA LYS A 12 7.37 -0.44 2.50
C LYS A 12 7.06 -1.89 2.82
N VAL A 13 7.13 -2.27 4.10
CA VAL A 13 6.87 -3.64 4.54
C VAL A 13 5.43 -4.04 4.22
N ILE A 14 4.45 -3.18 4.50
CA ILE A 14 3.04 -3.41 4.18
C ILE A 14 2.84 -3.53 2.66
N ALA A 15 3.33 -2.55 1.89
CA ALA A 15 3.19 -2.57 0.44
C ALA A 15 3.81 -3.84 -0.16
N ARG A 16 5.02 -4.21 0.27
CA ARG A 16 5.70 -5.43 -0.18
C ARG A 16 4.88 -6.68 0.14
N SER A 17 4.50 -6.86 1.41
CA SER A 17 3.78 -8.04 1.87
C SER A 17 2.47 -8.26 1.10
N ILE A 18 1.72 -7.20 0.83
CA ILE A 18 0.42 -7.29 0.15
C ILE A 18 0.60 -7.47 -1.36
N LEU A 19 1.46 -6.67 -2.00
CA LEU A 19 1.63 -6.71 -3.45
C LEU A 19 2.32 -8.00 -3.92
N GLU A 20 3.26 -8.55 -3.16
CA GLU A 20 3.87 -9.86 -3.46
C GLU A 20 2.88 -11.02 -3.29
N SER A 21 1.86 -10.87 -2.43
CA SER A 21 0.78 -11.85 -2.27
C SER A 21 -0.27 -11.79 -3.38
N LEU A 22 -0.34 -10.68 -4.12
CA LEU A 22 -1.29 -10.44 -5.19
C LEU A 22 -0.64 -10.65 -6.56
N THR A 23 -0.06 -11.84 -6.75
CA THR A 23 0.72 -12.17 -7.94
C THR A 23 -0.05 -11.89 -9.23
N GLU A 24 -1.31 -12.31 -9.36
CA GLU A 24 -2.15 -12.10 -10.56
C GLU A 24 -2.38 -10.64 -10.96
N TRP A 25 -2.26 -9.69 -10.02
CA TRP A 25 -2.47 -8.26 -10.30
C TRP A 25 -1.15 -7.49 -10.40
N PHE A 26 -0.07 -8.00 -9.79
CA PHE A 26 1.24 -7.38 -9.72
C PHE A 26 2.35 -8.35 -10.18
N GLU A 27 2.12 -9.01 -11.32
CA GLU A 27 3.06 -9.98 -11.92
C GLU A 27 4.36 -9.31 -12.40
N VAL A 28 4.26 -8.06 -12.86
CA VAL A 28 5.41 -7.29 -13.33
C VAL A 28 6.20 -6.77 -12.13
N GLU A 29 7.33 -7.41 -11.87
CA GLU A 29 8.23 -7.11 -10.75
C GLU A 29 8.66 -5.64 -10.73
N GLU A 30 9.00 -5.06 -11.88
CA GLU A 30 9.42 -3.66 -11.99
C GLU A 30 8.32 -2.69 -11.51
N SER A 31 7.09 -2.89 -11.96
CA SER A 31 5.92 -2.11 -11.52
C SER A 31 5.68 -2.28 -10.01
N ARG A 32 5.78 -3.52 -9.51
CA ARG A 32 5.60 -3.82 -8.08
C ARG A 32 6.65 -3.11 -7.22
N GLU A 33 7.92 -3.20 -7.59
CA GLU A 33 9.02 -2.56 -6.86
C GLU A 33 8.90 -1.03 -6.91
N GLN A 34 8.42 -0.46 -8.01
CA GLN A 34 8.12 0.98 -8.08
C GLN A 34 7.08 1.39 -7.03
N TYR A 35 5.97 0.66 -6.91
CA TYR A 35 4.95 0.95 -5.90
C TYR A 35 5.47 0.85 -4.46
N ILE A 36 6.34 -0.13 -4.19
CA ILE A 36 6.97 -0.31 -2.88
C ILE A 36 7.92 0.85 -2.60
N ALA A 37 8.76 1.23 -3.57
CA ALA A 37 9.74 2.31 -3.44
C ALA A 37 9.09 3.68 -3.23
N GLU A 38 7.96 3.94 -3.88
CA GLU A 38 7.22 5.21 -3.79
C GLU A 38 6.29 5.29 -2.56
N SER A 39 5.99 4.15 -1.91
CA SER A 39 5.11 4.09 -0.74
C SER A 39 5.49 4.98 0.46
N PRO A 40 6.77 5.19 0.81
CA PRO A 40 7.16 5.98 1.99
C PRO A 40 6.66 7.42 1.98
N ASP A 41 6.65 8.01 0.79
CA ASP A 41 6.39 9.45 0.58
C ASP A 41 4.91 9.74 0.27
N ARG A 42 4.07 8.70 0.26
CA ARG A 42 2.64 8.79 0.00
C ARG A 42 1.82 8.62 1.27
N ILE A 43 0.56 9.04 1.23
CA ILE A 43 -0.38 8.84 2.34
C ILE A 43 -0.81 7.38 2.31
N MET A 44 -0.54 6.62 3.37
CA MET A 44 -0.90 5.21 3.45
C MET A 44 -1.93 4.96 4.55
N VAL A 45 -3.01 4.29 4.18
CA VAL A 45 -4.04 3.80 5.09
C VAL A 45 -4.04 2.27 5.02
N ALA A 46 -3.95 1.60 6.16
CA ALA A 46 -3.92 0.14 6.25
C ALA A 46 -5.16 -0.40 6.96
N ALA A 47 -5.65 -1.55 6.49
CA ALA A 47 -6.68 -2.33 7.13
C ALA A 47 -6.03 -3.41 8.00
N GLU A 48 -6.36 -3.43 9.28
CA GLU A 48 -5.89 -4.40 10.26
C GLU A 48 -7.02 -5.32 10.72
N GLU A 49 -6.75 -6.62 10.75
CA GLU A 49 -7.62 -7.67 11.27
C GLU A 49 -6.78 -8.61 12.15
N ASP A 50 -7.23 -8.89 13.37
CA ASP A 50 -6.53 -9.73 14.35
C ASP A 50 -5.05 -9.38 14.57
N GLY A 51 -4.72 -8.09 14.54
CA GLY A 51 -3.36 -7.57 14.70
C GLY A 51 -2.46 -7.74 13.48
N LYS A 52 -3.00 -8.18 12.34
CA LYS A 52 -2.30 -8.29 11.06
C LYS A 52 -2.85 -7.30 10.05
N ILE A 53 -1.97 -6.72 9.25
CA ILE A 53 -2.40 -5.89 8.12
C ILE A 53 -2.86 -6.80 6.99
N VAL A 54 -4.14 -6.69 6.64
CA VAL A 54 -4.79 -7.49 5.59
C VAL A 54 -4.99 -6.71 4.30
N GLY A 55 -4.79 -5.39 4.32
CA GLY A 55 -4.85 -4.58 3.11
C GLY A 55 -4.37 -3.15 3.33
N PHE A 56 -4.22 -2.41 2.23
CA PHE A 56 -3.79 -1.03 2.27
C PHE A 56 -4.26 -0.22 1.06
N LEU A 57 -4.25 1.10 1.24
CA LEU A 57 -4.45 2.14 0.25
C LEU A 57 -3.25 3.08 0.28
N ASN A 58 -2.75 3.43 -0.90
CA ASN A 58 -1.64 4.32 -1.07
C ASN A 58 -2.07 5.51 -1.95
N LEU A 59 -2.08 6.70 -1.38
CA LEU A 59 -2.66 7.90 -1.98
C LEU A 59 -1.56 8.92 -2.28
N LYS A 60 -1.60 9.45 -3.50
CA LYS A 60 -0.70 10.51 -3.98
C LYS A 60 -1.46 11.83 -4.00
N GLU A 61 -0.92 12.86 -3.37
CA GLU A 61 -1.49 14.21 -3.47
C GLU A 61 -1.33 14.74 -4.90
N THR A 62 -2.43 15.20 -5.50
CA THR A 62 -2.44 15.77 -6.85
C THR A 62 -2.90 17.23 -6.87
N GLY A 63 -3.38 17.74 -5.75
CA GLY A 63 -3.81 19.11 -5.56
C GLY A 63 -4.27 19.34 -4.12
N LYS A 64 -4.61 20.60 -3.80
CA LYS A 64 -4.95 21.02 -2.43
C LYS A 64 -6.08 20.20 -1.77
N GLU A 65 -7.04 19.75 -2.57
CA GLU A 65 -8.22 19.02 -2.11
C GLU A 65 -8.40 17.69 -2.88
N THR A 66 -7.37 17.26 -3.61
CA THR A 66 -7.44 16.10 -4.50
C THR A 66 -6.29 15.14 -4.25
N VAL A 67 -6.63 13.86 -4.17
CA VAL A 67 -5.68 12.76 -4.09
C VAL A 67 -6.00 11.73 -5.15
N GLU A 68 -4.97 11.08 -5.66
CA GLU A 68 -5.05 9.94 -6.57
C GLU A 68 -4.79 8.66 -5.78
N LEU A 69 -5.60 7.63 -6.03
CA LEU A 69 -5.33 6.29 -5.52
C LEU A 69 -4.26 5.66 -6.41
N ALA A 70 -3.01 5.68 -5.92
CA ALA A 70 -1.86 5.24 -6.70
C ALA A 70 -1.71 3.72 -6.71
N VAL A 71 -1.99 3.06 -5.58
CA VAL A 71 -2.07 1.60 -5.51
C VAL A 71 -2.91 1.17 -4.31
N MET A 72 -3.58 0.03 -4.43
CA MET A 72 -4.31 -0.61 -3.33
C MET A 72 -4.17 -2.13 -3.41
N GLY A 73 -4.37 -2.80 -2.29
CA GLY A 73 -4.42 -4.25 -2.25
C GLY A 73 -5.05 -4.76 -0.96
N VAL A 74 -5.74 -5.88 -1.05
CA VAL A 74 -6.29 -6.64 0.08
C VAL A 74 -5.90 -8.10 -0.15
N LEU A 75 -5.39 -8.78 0.87
CA LEU A 75 -5.04 -10.19 0.79
C LEU A 75 -6.28 -11.01 0.41
N LYS A 76 -6.05 -12.07 -0.37
CA LYS A 76 -7.06 -13.10 -0.59
C LYS A 76 -7.20 -13.93 0.70
N GLU A 77 -8.43 -14.33 1.02
CA GLU A 77 -8.73 -15.27 2.12
C GLU A 77 -8.00 -16.61 1.94
#